data_AF-A0A0M2V5A0-F1
#
_entry.id   AF-A0A0M2V5A0-F1
#
_cell.length_a   1.000
_cell.length_b   1.000
_cell.length_c   1.000
_cell.angle_alpha   90.00
_cell.angle_beta   90.00
_cell.angle_gamma   90.00
#
_symmetry.space_group_name_H-M   'P 1'
#
loop_
_entity.id
_entity.type
_entity.pdbx_description
1 polymer ?
#
loop_
_entity_poly.entity_id
_entity_poly.type
_entity_poly.pdbx_seq_one_letter_code
_entity_poly.pdbx_strand_id
1 'polypeptide(L)'
;MATTPKKTSTTSRKPAATPKKPGAATIVKTTDKQAEVTLKSWKDFSDILSSRVRPHFSLYETKRKINNLQSELNIKNQISKLEQRAEKLSRELSEALEEQKAADTQRDELKGIIEEINAKQKLEHLFRCLSPEAHGVIESDANFRANFDDGKQIEAFVVSIDIRRSTELMLKAKTASAFAKFITTLCADFDNLIKENYGVVDKFTGDGILAYSDLCEHRFW
;
A
#
# COMPACT_ATOMS: atom_id res chain seq x y z
N MET A 1 40.27 18.31 -6.46
CA MET A 1 38.87 18.23 -6.96
C MET A 1 37.96 18.29 -5.74
N ALA A 2 37.61 19.46 -5.19
CA ALA A 2 36.63 20.44 -5.66
C ALA A 2 35.24 19.85 -5.89
N THR A 3 34.35 19.94 -4.88
CA THR A 3 32.97 20.47 -5.00
C THR A 3 32.31 20.66 -3.62
N THR A 4 31.47 21.68 -3.59
CA THR A 4 30.94 22.51 -2.49
C THR A 4 29.49 22.14 -2.09
N PRO A 5 28.84 22.85 -1.13
CA PRO A 5 27.79 22.30 -0.26
C PRO A 5 26.34 22.58 -0.68
N LYS A 6 25.40 21.82 -0.08
CA LYS A 6 23.94 21.90 -0.22
C LYS A 6 23.37 23.14 0.51
N LYS A 7 22.64 23.99 -0.22
CA LYS A 7 21.79 25.09 0.29
C LYS A 7 20.38 24.56 0.58
N THR A 8 19.83 24.90 1.74
CA THR A 8 18.40 24.78 2.08
C THR A 8 17.68 26.10 1.82
N SER A 9 16.67 26.10 0.94
CA SER A 9 15.86 27.27 0.61
C SER A 9 14.48 27.19 1.26
N THR A 10 14.21 28.20 2.09
CA THR A 10 12.93 28.71 2.57
C THR A 10 11.97 28.99 1.42
N THR A 11 10.68 28.62 1.53
CA THR A 11 9.62 29.20 0.68
C THR A 11 8.42 29.61 1.53
N SER A 12 8.00 30.86 1.33
CA SER A 12 7.04 31.61 2.11
C SER A 12 5.60 31.39 1.62
N ARG A 13 4.65 31.46 2.56
CA ARG A 13 3.21 31.50 2.30
C ARG A 13 2.78 32.93 1.92
N LYS A 14 2.03 33.08 0.84
CA LYS A 14 1.26 34.30 0.47
C LYS A 14 -0.26 34.06 0.61
N PRO A 15 -1.07 35.12 0.74
CA PRO A 15 -2.38 35.08 1.40
C PRO A 15 -3.60 34.96 0.47
N ALA A 16 -4.73 34.65 1.08
CA ALA A 16 -6.06 34.47 0.50
C ALA A 16 -6.75 35.80 0.11
N ALA A 17 -7.49 35.75 -0.99
CA ALA A 17 -8.31 36.84 -1.52
C ALA A 17 -9.76 36.77 -1.02
N THR A 18 -10.35 37.93 -0.77
CA THR A 18 -11.74 38.20 -0.39
C THR A 18 -12.71 38.13 -1.58
N PRO A 19 -14.03 37.99 -1.32
CA PRO A 19 -14.98 38.82 -2.08
C PRO A 19 -16.16 39.41 -1.29
N LYS A 20 -16.30 40.73 -1.49
CA LYS A 20 -17.49 41.57 -1.80
C LYS A 20 -18.83 41.42 -1.05
N LYS A 21 -19.22 42.55 -0.42
CA LYS A 21 -20.58 42.94 0.00
C LYS A 21 -21.53 43.21 -1.19
N PRO A 22 -22.85 43.02 -1.04
CA PRO A 22 -23.89 43.88 -1.61
C PRO A 22 -24.37 44.86 -0.51
N GLY A 23 -24.65 46.14 -0.74
CA GLY A 23 -25.26 46.78 -1.90
C GLY A 23 -26.66 47.26 -1.49
N ALA A 24 -26.74 48.40 -0.82
CA ALA A 24 -27.97 49.02 -0.33
C ALA A 24 -28.85 49.54 -1.49
N ALA A 25 -30.15 49.30 -1.44
CA ALA A 25 -31.12 49.87 -2.38
C ALA A 25 -32.28 50.57 -1.64
N THR A 26 -32.14 51.89 -1.68
CA THR A 26 -33.09 53.01 -1.63
C THR A 26 -34.60 52.72 -1.64
N ILE A 27 -35.29 53.25 -0.63
CA ILE A 27 -36.75 53.45 -0.59
C ILE A 27 -37.08 54.77 -1.27
N VAL A 28 -37.85 54.73 -2.36
CA VAL A 28 -38.43 55.92 -3.01
C VAL A 28 -39.88 56.05 -2.56
N LYS A 29 -40.19 57.15 -1.89
CA LYS A 29 -41.55 57.63 -1.64
C LYS A 29 -42.04 58.38 -2.88
N THR A 30 -43.24 58.07 -3.35
CA THR A 30 -44.04 58.95 -4.20
C THR A 30 -45.48 58.93 -3.70
N THR A 31 -45.89 60.08 -3.17
CA THR A 31 -47.26 60.53 -2.99
C THR A 31 -47.92 60.71 -4.34
N ASP A 32 -49.20 60.36 -4.49
CA ASP A 32 -50.20 61.34 -4.93
C ASP A 32 -51.64 60.79 -4.97
N LYS A 33 -52.52 61.68 -4.52
CA LYS A 33 -53.88 61.96 -5.01
C LYS A 33 -55.01 61.00 -4.65
N GLN A 34 -55.71 61.46 -3.61
CA GLN A 34 -57.13 61.26 -3.36
C GLN A 34 -57.95 61.45 -4.65
N ALA A 35 -58.77 60.44 -4.96
CA ALA A 35 -59.97 60.59 -5.76
C ALA A 35 -61.13 60.13 -4.87
N GLU A 36 -61.90 61.09 -4.36
CA GLU A 36 -63.23 60.84 -3.81
C GLU A 36 -64.14 60.36 -4.95
N VAL A 37 -64.46 59.08 -4.94
CA VAL A 37 -65.61 58.55 -5.69
C VAL A 37 -66.66 58.20 -4.66
N THR A 38 -67.77 58.93 -4.73
CA THR A 38 -68.95 58.77 -3.89
C THR A 38 -69.55 57.37 -4.06
N LEU A 39 -69.41 56.55 -3.01
CA LEU A 39 -70.10 55.27 -2.85
C LEU A 39 -71.60 55.54 -2.63
N LYS A 40 -72.37 55.65 -3.72
CA LYS A 40 -73.81 55.39 -3.67
C LYS A 40 -73.99 53.89 -3.40
N SER A 41 -74.56 53.58 -2.24
CA SER A 41 -75.20 52.31 -1.87
C SER A 41 -74.32 51.05 -1.92
N TRP A 42 -73.84 50.62 -0.75
CA TRP A 42 -73.36 49.25 -0.53
C TRP A 42 -74.43 48.16 -0.78
N LYS A 43 -75.71 48.52 -0.86
CA LYS A 43 -76.79 47.58 -1.21
C LYS A 43 -76.76 47.22 -2.69
N ASP A 44 -76.39 48.16 -3.57
CA ASP A 44 -76.43 47.94 -5.02
C ASP A 44 -75.28 47.03 -5.48
N PHE A 45 -74.15 47.02 -4.77
CA PHE A 45 -73.02 46.13 -5.05
C PHE A 45 -73.26 44.70 -4.56
N SER A 46 -73.98 44.54 -3.44
CA SER A 46 -74.39 43.22 -2.91
C SER A 46 -75.34 42.51 -3.88
N ASP A 47 -76.26 43.25 -4.52
CA ASP A 47 -77.26 42.69 -5.43
C ASP A 47 -76.71 42.34 -6.82
N ILE A 48 -75.63 43.01 -7.25
CA ILE A 48 -74.90 42.65 -8.46
C ILE A 48 -74.02 41.40 -8.24
N LEU A 49 -73.48 41.22 -7.03
CA LEU A 49 -72.69 40.03 -6.69
C LEU A 49 -73.55 38.80 -6.41
N SER A 50 -74.74 38.96 -5.82
CA SER A 50 -75.64 37.83 -5.49
C SER A 50 -76.40 37.27 -6.70
N SER A 51 -76.58 38.05 -7.77
CA SER A 51 -77.27 37.62 -9.01
C SER A 51 -76.37 36.98 -10.08
N ARG A 52 -75.04 36.93 -9.85
CA ARG A 52 -74.08 36.29 -10.77
C ARG A 52 -73.21 35.21 -10.11
N VAL A 53 -73.65 34.64 -9.00
CA VAL A 53 -73.03 33.43 -8.46
C VAL A 53 -73.46 32.22 -9.30
N ARG A 54 -72.71 31.91 -10.36
CA ARG A 54 -72.70 30.53 -10.87
C ARG A 54 -72.07 29.65 -9.77
N PRO A 55 -72.75 28.61 -9.30
CA PRO A 55 -72.23 27.77 -8.25
C PRO A 55 -71.07 26.92 -8.81
N HIS A 56 -69.93 27.07 -8.16
CA HIS A 56 -69.13 25.94 -7.68
C HIS A 56 -68.38 25.02 -8.66
N PHE A 57 -68.28 25.31 -9.96
CA PHE A 57 -67.48 24.47 -10.87
C PHE A 57 -65.99 24.87 -10.96
N SER A 58 -65.63 26.15 -10.80
CA SER A 58 -64.22 26.59 -10.99
C SER A 58 -63.32 26.41 -9.76
N LEU A 59 -63.88 26.39 -8.54
CA LEU A 59 -63.10 26.20 -7.30
C LEU A 59 -62.63 24.76 -7.10
N TYR A 60 -63.42 23.76 -7.50
CA TYR A 60 -63.00 22.36 -7.43
C TYR A 60 -61.93 22.02 -8.47
N GLU A 61 -62.05 22.54 -9.69
CA GLU A 61 -61.04 22.35 -10.74
C GLU A 61 -59.72 23.05 -10.40
N THR A 62 -59.77 24.26 -9.83
CA THR A 62 -58.57 24.96 -9.37
C THR A 62 -57.92 24.25 -8.18
N LYS A 63 -58.70 23.77 -7.20
CA LYS A 63 -58.17 23.00 -6.06
C LYS A 63 -57.56 21.66 -6.50
N ARG A 64 -58.14 21.00 -7.50
CA ARG A 64 -57.59 19.78 -8.12
C ARG A 64 -56.30 20.06 -8.88
N LYS A 65 -56.23 21.14 -9.65
CA LYS A 65 -54.99 21.59 -10.34
C LYS A 65 -53.90 21.94 -9.34
N ILE A 66 -54.23 22.63 -8.24
CA ILE A 66 -53.27 22.98 -7.17
C ILE A 66 -52.73 21.71 -6.50
N ASN A 67 -53.59 20.75 -6.16
CA ASN A 67 -53.15 19.47 -5.58
C ASN A 67 -52.25 18.68 -6.54
N ASN A 68 -52.59 18.65 -7.83
CA ASN A 68 -51.75 17.99 -8.84
C ASN A 68 -50.39 18.68 -8.97
N LEU A 69 -50.36 20.01 -9.04
CA LEU A 69 -49.11 20.78 -9.10
C LEU A 69 -48.27 20.60 -7.83
N GLN A 70 -48.90 20.52 -6.66
CA GLN A 70 -48.21 20.22 -5.40
C GLN A 70 -47.62 18.80 -5.41
N SER A 71 -48.33 17.82 -5.97
CA SER A 71 -47.82 16.46 -6.10
C SER A 71 -46.63 16.39 -7.09
N GLU A 72 -46.71 17.09 -8.23
CA GLU A 72 -45.61 17.19 -9.19
C GLU A 72 -44.38 17.87 -8.59
N LEU A 73 -44.59 18.94 -7.82
CA LEU A 73 -43.51 19.65 -7.13
C LEU A 73 -42.86 18.76 -6.06
N ASN A 74 -43.65 17.97 -5.34
CA ASN A 74 -43.14 17.03 -4.34
C ASN A 74 -42.33 15.90 -5.01
N ILE A 75 -42.80 15.37 -6.13
CA ILE A 75 -42.07 14.37 -6.93
C ILE A 75 -40.77 14.97 -7.46
N LYS A 76 -40.79 16.19 -8.02
CA LYS A 76 -39.57 16.89 -8.47
C LYS A 76 -38.57 17.10 -7.34
N ASN A 77 -39.03 17.45 -6.15
CA ASN A 77 -38.16 17.58 -4.97
C ASN A 77 -37.57 16.24 -4.54
N GLN A 78 -38.32 15.14 -4.64
CA GLN A 78 -37.81 13.80 -4.36
C GLN A 78 -36.77 13.36 -5.41
N ILE A 79 -37.03 13.61 -6.69
CA ILE A 79 -36.08 13.34 -7.79
C ILE A 79 -34.77 14.10 -7.53
N SER A 80 -34.85 15.40 -7.25
CA SER A 80 -33.67 16.22 -6.97
C SER A 80 -32.87 15.71 -5.75
N LYS A 81 -33.55 15.25 -4.69
CA LYS A 81 -32.87 14.64 -3.52
C LYS A 81 -32.19 13.32 -3.86
N LEU A 82 -32.81 12.49 -4.70
CA LEU A 82 -32.25 11.21 -5.14
C LEU A 82 -31.05 11.42 -6.06
N GLU A 83 -31.11 12.39 -6.97
CA GLU A 83 -30.00 12.79 -7.84
C GLU A 83 -28.80 13.27 -7.03
N GLN A 84 -29.00 14.16 -6.06
CA GLN A 84 -27.92 14.60 -5.16
C GLN A 84 -27.29 13.44 -4.38
N ARG A 85 -28.11 12.48 -3.95
CA ARG A 85 -27.61 11.29 -3.24
C ARG A 85 -26.84 10.35 -4.17
N ALA A 86 -27.30 10.17 -5.40
CA ALA A 86 -26.62 9.37 -6.42
C ALA A 86 -25.25 9.99 -6.77
N GLU A 87 -25.19 11.32 -6.91
CA GLU A 87 -23.95 12.03 -7.19
C GLU A 87 -22.95 11.90 -6.04
N LYS A 88 -23.41 12.10 -4.79
CA LYS A 88 -22.59 11.91 -3.58
C LYS A 88 -22.05 10.48 -3.48
N LEU A 89 -22.90 9.47 -3.67
CA LEU A 89 -22.50 8.07 -3.64
C LEU A 89 -21.52 7.74 -4.79
N SER A 90 -21.71 8.30 -5.98
CA SER A 90 -20.78 8.08 -7.10
C SER A 90 -19.38 8.64 -6.81
N ARG A 91 -19.32 9.80 -6.14
CA ARG A 91 -18.05 10.41 -5.73
C ARG A 91 -17.37 9.56 -4.65
N GLU A 92 -18.10 9.20 -3.60
CA GLU A 92 -17.58 8.34 -2.51
C GLU A 92 -17.07 6.99 -3.06
N LEU A 93 -17.79 6.39 -4.01
CA LEU A 93 -17.39 5.14 -4.65
C LEU A 93 -16.12 5.32 -5.50
N SER A 94 -15.98 6.45 -6.20
CA SER A 94 -14.76 6.74 -6.95
C SER A 94 -13.54 6.93 -6.04
N GLU A 95 -13.71 7.61 -4.91
CA GLU A 95 -12.64 7.85 -3.93
C GLU A 95 -12.20 6.53 -3.29
N ALA A 96 -13.15 5.70 -2.84
CA ALA A 96 -12.86 4.38 -2.27
C ALA A 96 -12.18 3.44 -3.27
N LEU A 97 -12.50 3.55 -4.56
CA LEU A 97 -11.91 2.71 -5.61
C LEU A 97 -10.45 3.11 -5.90
N GLU A 98 -10.13 4.41 -5.85
CA GLU A 98 -8.75 4.88 -5.97
C GLU A 98 -7.92 4.51 -4.73
N GLU A 99 -8.49 4.59 -3.52
CA GLU A 99 -7.84 4.09 -2.30
C GLU A 99 -7.57 2.58 -2.37
N GLN A 100 -8.53 1.81 -2.88
CA GLN A 100 -8.36 0.36 -3.07
C GLN A 100 -7.24 0.04 -4.05
N LYS A 101 -7.18 0.73 -5.20
CA LYS A 101 -6.09 0.56 -6.17
C LYS A 101 -4.73 0.88 -5.56
N ALA A 102 -4.63 1.96 -4.79
CA ALA A 102 -3.40 2.33 -4.11
C ALA A 102 -2.98 1.25 -3.10
N ALA A 103 -3.92 0.72 -2.32
CA ALA A 103 -3.67 -0.38 -1.39
C ALA A 103 -3.24 -1.68 -2.13
N ASP A 104 -3.85 -1.99 -3.27
CA ASP A 104 -3.48 -3.15 -4.09
C ASP A 104 -2.06 -3.02 -4.65
N THR A 105 -1.67 -1.83 -5.14
CA THR A 105 -0.28 -1.60 -5.59
C THR A 105 0.72 -1.79 -4.46
N GLN A 106 0.44 -1.26 -3.26
CA GLN A 106 1.29 -1.47 -2.09
C GLN A 106 1.36 -2.94 -1.67
N ARG A 107 0.25 -3.66 -1.81
CA ARG A 107 0.20 -5.09 -1.50
C ARG A 107 1.07 -5.90 -2.45
N ASP A 108 1.08 -5.56 -3.73
CA ASP A 108 1.90 -6.25 -4.72
C ASP A 108 3.38 -5.91 -4.57
N GLU A 109 3.74 -4.66 -4.22
CA GLU A 109 5.10 -4.29 -3.83
C GLU A 109 5.58 -5.09 -2.61
N LEU A 110 4.75 -5.19 -1.57
CA LEU A 110 5.07 -5.95 -0.35
C LEU A 110 5.24 -7.44 -0.64
N LYS A 111 4.41 -8.02 -1.52
CA LYS A 111 4.58 -9.43 -1.95
C LYS A 111 5.94 -9.63 -2.62
N GLY A 112 6.33 -8.74 -3.54
CA GLY A 112 7.64 -8.82 -4.20
C GLY A 112 8.81 -8.76 -3.20
N ILE A 113 8.72 -7.88 -2.20
CA ILE A 113 9.72 -7.79 -1.14
C ILE A 113 9.77 -9.08 -0.29
N ILE A 114 8.61 -9.65 0.05
CA ILE A 114 8.53 -10.91 0.81
C ILE A 114 9.16 -12.06 0.02
N GLU A 115 8.90 -12.13 -1.29
CA GLU A 115 9.51 -13.13 -2.17
C GLU A 115 11.03 -12.99 -2.21
N GLU A 116 11.54 -11.76 -2.32
CA GLU A 116 12.98 -11.50 -2.29
C GLU A 116 13.62 -11.88 -0.94
N ILE A 117 12.97 -11.54 0.17
CA ILE A 117 13.44 -11.92 1.52
C ILE A 117 13.46 -13.44 1.66
N ASN A 118 12.40 -14.12 1.24
CA ASN A 118 12.33 -15.58 1.31
C ASN A 118 13.43 -16.23 0.46
N ALA A 119 13.72 -15.69 -0.73
CA ALA A 119 14.83 -16.16 -1.56
C ALA A 119 16.18 -16.00 -0.86
N LYS A 120 16.43 -14.86 -0.19
CA LYS A 120 17.67 -14.63 0.56
C LYS A 120 17.78 -15.50 1.81
N GLN A 121 16.68 -15.70 2.54
CA GLN A 121 16.64 -16.58 3.71
C GLN A 121 16.97 -18.04 3.34
N LYS A 122 16.48 -18.51 2.19
CA LYS A 122 16.86 -19.83 1.67
C LYS A 122 18.36 -19.96 1.47
N LEU A 123 19.07 -18.88 1.10
CA LEU A 123 20.52 -18.92 0.90
C LEU A 123 21.32 -18.71 2.20
N GLU A 124 20.70 -18.28 3.29
CA GLU A 124 21.41 -17.98 4.56
C GLU A 124 22.18 -19.19 5.10
N HIS A 125 21.61 -20.39 5.00
CA HIS A 125 22.27 -21.60 5.47
C HIS A 125 23.54 -21.91 4.68
N LEU A 126 23.55 -21.65 3.36
CA LEU A 126 24.71 -21.82 2.50
C LEU A 126 25.83 -20.84 2.87
N PHE A 127 25.48 -19.60 3.19
CA PHE A 127 26.47 -18.58 3.57
C PHE A 127 27.23 -18.93 4.85
N ARG A 128 26.66 -19.73 5.75
CA ARG A 128 27.39 -20.22 6.94
C ARG A 128 28.41 -21.31 6.61
N CYS A 129 28.17 -22.07 5.55
CA CYS A 129 28.98 -23.20 5.16
C CYS A 129 30.02 -22.86 4.06
N LEU A 130 30.00 -21.64 3.55
CA LEU A 130 30.82 -21.16 2.44
C LEU A 130 31.73 -19.99 2.84
N SER A 131 32.80 -19.78 2.08
CA SER A 131 33.67 -18.60 2.23
C SER A 131 32.97 -17.30 1.81
N PRO A 132 33.36 -16.14 2.35
CA PRO A 132 32.87 -14.84 1.89
C PRO A 132 33.04 -14.61 0.38
N GLU A 133 34.13 -15.13 -0.20
CA GLU A 133 34.40 -15.06 -1.63
C GLU A 133 33.36 -15.86 -2.45
N ALA A 134 32.92 -16.99 -1.93
CA ALA A 134 31.86 -17.81 -2.52
C ALA A 134 30.47 -17.14 -2.45
N HIS A 135 30.24 -16.25 -1.48
CA HIS A 135 28.97 -15.53 -1.37
C HIS A 135 28.73 -14.66 -2.61
N GLY A 136 29.76 -13.93 -3.05
CA GLY A 136 29.67 -13.10 -4.26
C GLY A 136 29.39 -13.92 -5.52
N VAL A 137 29.91 -15.15 -5.60
CA VAL A 137 29.64 -16.07 -6.72
C VAL A 137 28.20 -16.56 -6.70
N ILE A 138 27.66 -16.93 -5.53
CA ILE A 138 26.24 -17.34 -5.40
C ILE A 138 25.28 -16.22 -5.76
N GLU A 139 25.60 -14.98 -5.38
CA GLU A 139 24.75 -13.83 -5.69
C GLU A 139 24.77 -13.47 -7.18
N SER A 140 25.94 -13.58 -7.82
CA SER A 140 26.14 -13.17 -9.21
C SER A 140 25.82 -14.26 -10.24
N ASP A 141 26.05 -15.53 -9.92
CA ASP A 141 25.88 -16.66 -10.83
C ASP A 141 24.60 -17.45 -10.50
N ALA A 142 23.59 -17.29 -11.37
CA ALA A 142 22.34 -18.02 -11.26
C ALA A 142 22.49 -19.52 -11.49
N ASN A 143 23.45 -19.97 -12.31
CA ASN A 143 23.67 -21.39 -12.59
C ASN A 143 24.29 -22.08 -11.38
N PHE A 144 25.30 -21.44 -10.77
CA PHE A 144 25.94 -21.95 -9.55
C PHE A 144 24.92 -22.01 -8.40
N ARG A 145 24.14 -20.95 -8.20
CA ARG A 145 23.07 -20.93 -7.20
C ARG A 145 22.03 -22.03 -7.42
N ALA A 146 21.65 -22.29 -8.68
CA ALA A 146 20.70 -23.35 -9.01
C ALA A 146 21.20 -24.76 -8.66
N ASN A 147 22.49 -24.95 -8.36
CA ASN A 147 22.99 -26.25 -7.89
C ASN A 147 22.62 -26.52 -6.43
N PHE A 148 22.23 -25.50 -5.68
CA PHE A 148 21.80 -25.58 -4.28
C PHE A 148 20.27 -25.55 -4.11
N ASP A 149 19.50 -25.60 -5.21
CA ASP A 149 18.05 -25.64 -5.15
C ASP A 149 17.53 -26.99 -4.64
N ASP A 150 16.51 -26.93 -3.78
CA ASP A 150 15.87 -28.11 -3.20
C ASP A 150 15.42 -29.12 -4.29
N GLY A 151 15.88 -30.37 -4.18
CA GLY A 151 15.45 -31.47 -5.03
C GLY A 151 16.23 -31.62 -6.34
N LYS A 152 17.19 -30.75 -6.64
CA LYS A 152 18.11 -30.97 -7.76
C LYS A 152 19.15 -32.03 -7.40
N GLN A 153 19.33 -33.00 -8.29
CA GLN A 153 20.45 -33.94 -8.19
C GLN A 153 21.66 -33.34 -8.88
N ILE A 154 22.78 -33.30 -8.18
CA ILE A 154 24.06 -32.83 -8.68
C ILE A 154 25.11 -33.94 -8.50
N GLU A 155 26.08 -33.99 -9.41
CA GLU A 155 27.28 -34.79 -9.20
C GLU A 155 28.22 -33.99 -8.29
N ALA A 156 28.54 -34.55 -7.13
CA ALA A 156 29.39 -33.89 -6.14
C ALA A 156 30.54 -34.79 -5.71
N PHE A 157 31.68 -34.18 -5.42
CA PHE A 157 32.79 -34.84 -4.76
C PHE A 157 32.57 -34.77 -3.26
N VAL A 158 32.51 -35.93 -2.61
CA VAL A 158 32.41 -36.03 -1.15
C VAL A 158 33.80 -36.29 -0.58
N VAL A 159 34.21 -35.43 0.34
CA VAL A 159 35.48 -35.51 1.05
C VAL A 159 35.19 -35.88 2.51
N SER A 160 35.76 -36.99 2.96
CA SER A 160 35.74 -37.42 4.36
C SER A 160 37.17 -37.56 4.85
N ILE A 161 37.51 -36.80 5.89
CA ILE A 161 38.85 -36.76 6.48
C ILE A 161 38.73 -37.20 7.94
N ASP A 162 39.66 -38.04 8.38
CA ASP A 162 39.71 -38.54 9.75
C ASP A 162 41.17 -38.58 10.27
N ILE A 163 41.36 -38.31 11.57
CA ILE A 163 42.67 -38.30 12.20
C ILE A 163 43.06 -39.72 12.57
N ARG A 164 44.09 -40.24 11.91
CA ARG A 164 44.68 -41.54 12.28
C ARG A 164 45.14 -41.53 13.73
N ARG A 165 44.69 -42.54 14.49
CA ARG A 165 45.02 -42.73 15.92
C ARG A 165 44.56 -41.58 16.82
N SER A 166 43.45 -40.93 16.50
CA SER A 166 42.81 -39.90 17.33
C SER A 166 42.58 -40.33 18.78
N THR A 167 42.25 -41.60 19.01
CA THR A 167 42.09 -42.18 20.35
C THR A 167 43.40 -42.24 21.13
N GLU A 168 44.50 -42.65 20.51
CA GLU A 168 45.82 -42.59 21.14
C GLU A 168 46.23 -41.16 21.44
N LEU A 169 45.96 -40.24 20.51
CA LEU A 169 46.24 -38.82 20.67
C LEU A 169 45.48 -38.24 21.87
N MET A 170 44.21 -38.60 22.01
CA MET A 170 43.36 -38.24 23.15
C MET A 170 43.91 -38.79 24.46
N LEU A 171 44.28 -40.07 24.51
CA LEU A 171 44.79 -40.74 25.71
C LEU A 171 46.17 -40.22 26.13
N LYS A 172 47.00 -39.77 25.18
CA LYS A 172 48.34 -39.21 25.43
C LYS A 172 48.30 -37.71 25.72
N ALA A 173 47.15 -37.05 25.65
CA ALA A 173 47.04 -35.63 25.94
C ALA A 173 47.28 -35.35 27.43
N LYS A 174 48.03 -34.28 27.73
CA LYS A 174 48.33 -33.88 29.12
C LYS A 174 47.08 -33.51 29.90
N THR A 175 46.08 -32.93 29.22
CA THR A 175 44.77 -32.57 29.77
C THR A 175 43.72 -32.67 28.68
N ALA A 176 42.46 -32.88 29.05
CA ALA A 176 41.34 -32.88 28.10
C ALA A 176 41.23 -31.54 27.35
N SER A 177 41.50 -30.41 28.05
CA SER A 177 41.50 -29.08 27.43
C SER A 177 42.57 -28.92 26.35
N ALA A 178 43.75 -29.50 26.52
CA ALA A 178 44.81 -29.46 25.51
C ALA A 178 44.41 -30.24 24.24
N PHE A 179 43.79 -31.41 24.41
CA PHE A 179 43.26 -32.19 23.28
C PHE A 179 42.14 -31.44 22.55
N ALA A 180 41.16 -30.92 23.29
CA ALA A 180 40.06 -30.15 22.73
C ALA A 180 40.57 -28.95 21.92
N LYS A 181 41.51 -28.18 22.47
CA LYS A 181 42.12 -27.05 21.76
C LYS A 181 42.80 -27.50 20.46
N PHE A 182 43.56 -28.59 20.49
CA PHE A 182 44.22 -29.13 19.30
C PHE A 182 43.19 -29.51 18.21
N ILE A 183 42.17 -30.29 18.56
CA ILE A 183 41.14 -30.73 17.61
C ILE A 183 40.37 -29.54 17.06
N THR A 184 39.96 -28.58 17.90
CA THR A 184 39.24 -27.38 17.43
C THR A 184 40.09 -26.55 16.47
N THR A 185 41.38 -26.37 16.73
CA THR A 185 42.27 -25.65 15.81
C THR A 185 42.40 -26.39 14.49
N LEU A 186 42.66 -27.71 14.52
CA LEU A 186 42.79 -28.50 13.30
C LEU A 186 41.49 -28.53 12.47
N CYS A 187 40.33 -28.66 13.12
CA CYS A 187 39.03 -28.60 12.46
C CYS A 187 38.77 -27.22 11.84
N ALA A 188 39.18 -26.14 12.50
CA ALA A 188 39.07 -24.78 11.95
C ALA A 188 40.00 -24.59 10.73
N ASP A 189 41.21 -25.16 10.76
CA ASP A 189 42.13 -25.11 9.62
C ASP A 189 41.54 -25.87 8.41
N PHE A 190 40.93 -27.04 8.63
CA PHE A 190 40.22 -27.77 7.56
C PHE A 190 39.00 -27.02 7.04
N ASP A 191 38.18 -26.45 7.93
CA ASP A 191 37.01 -25.65 7.55
C ASP A 191 37.41 -24.48 6.63
N ASN A 192 38.45 -23.74 7.01
CA ASN A 192 38.97 -22.64 6.21
C ASN A 192 39.49 -23.14 4.85
N LEU A 193 40.33 -24.18 4.83
CA LEU A 193 40.89 -24.73 3.59
C LEU A 193 39.80 -25.18 2.61
N ILE A 194 38.76 -25.86 3.10
CA ILE A 194 37.65 -26.32 2.27
C ILE A 194 36.85 -25.14 1.73
N LYS A 195 36.52 -24.16 2.58
CA LYS A 195 35.76 -22.97 2.20
C LYS A 195 36.50 -22.07 1.21
N GLU A 196 37.82 -21.89 1.37
CA GLU A 196 38.68 -21.16 0.42
C GLU A 196 38.65 -21.77 -0.98
N ASN A 197 38.35 -23.07 -1.08
CA ASN A 197 38.20 -23.80 -2.35
C ASN A 197 36.73 -24.03 -2.72
N TYR A 198 35.81 -23.16 -2.28
CA TYR A 198 34.37 -23.22 -2.56
C TYR A 198 33.69 -24.54 -2.16
N GLY A 199 34.30 -25.32 -1.27
CA GLY A 199 33.68 -26.50 -0.68
C GLY A 199 32.68 -26.13 0.40
N VAL A 200 31.72 -27.03 0.61
CA VAL A 200 30.70 -26.92 1.66
C VAL A 200 30.99 -27.91 2.76
N VAL A 201 31.15 -27.40 3.98
CA VAL A 201 31.30 -28.24 5.18
C VAL A 201 29.92 -28.66 5.69
N ASP A 202 29.68 -29.97 5.74
CA ASP A 202 28.42 -30.54 6.25
C ASP A 202 28.46 -30.65 7.77
N LYS A 203 29.41 -31.44 8.28
CA LYS A 203 29.55 -31.69 9.72
C LYS A 203 30.95 -32.12 10.13
N PHE A 204 31.22 -31.92 11.42
CA PHE A 204 32.34 -32.52 12.12
C PHE A 204 31.93 -33.85 12.75
N THR A 205 32.77 -34.87 12.62
CA THR A 205 32.53 -36.22 13.18
C THR A 205 33.29 -36.47 14.48
N GLY A 206 33.76 -35.40 15.14
CA GLY A 206 34.60 -35.46 16.33
C GLY A 206 36.06 -35.19 15.99
N ASP A 207 36.73 -36.20 15.45
CA ASP A 207 38.12 -36.18 14.98
C ASP A 207 38.27 -36.01 13.46
N GLY A 208 37.15 -35.84 12.77
CA GLY A 208 37.11 -35.71 11.32
C GLY A 208 36.13 -34.64 10.83
N ILE A 209 36.13 -34.48 9.50
CA ILE A 209 35.25 -33.56 8.78
C ILE A 209 34.64 -34.27 7.58
N LEU A 210 33.35 -33.98 7.35
CA LEU A 210 32.63 -34.37 6.15
C LEU A 210 32.28 -33.10 5.38
N ALA A 211 32.68 -33.06 4.12
CA ALA A 211 32.44 -31.94 3.22
C ALA A 211 32.12 -32.43 1.82
N TYR A 212 31.52 -31.56 1.02
CA TYR A 212 31.26 -31.83 -0.39
C TYR A 212 31.57 -30.62 -1.25
N SER A 213 31.87 -30.85 -2.51
CA SER A 213 32.10 -29.81 -3.49
C SER A 213 31.44 -30.18 -4.82
N ASP A 214 30.78 -29.20 -5.41
CA ASP A 214 30.13 -29.25 -6.72
C ASP A 214 31.08 -28.84 -7.86
N LEU A 215 32.35 -28.58 -7.53
CA LEU A 215 33.35 -28.15 -8.50
C LEU A 215 33.73 -29.31 -9.42
N CYS A 216 33.02 -29.48 -10.53
CA CYS A 216 33.51 -30.22 -11.69
C CYS A 216 34.39 -29.34 -12.62
N GLU A 217 34.37 -28.01 -12.53
CA GLU A 217 35.03 -27.16 -13.54
C GLU A 217 35.93 -26.01 -13.07
N HIS A 218 35.96 -25.66 -11.77
CA HIS A 218 36.79 -24.55 -11.32
C HIS A 218 37.75 -24.96 -10.19
N ARG A 219 39.00 -25.23 -10.60
CA ARG A 219 40.19 -25.46 -9.75
C ARG A 219 40.11 -26.72 -8.87
N PHE A 220 40.66 -27.83 -9.36
CA PHE A 220 41.16 -28.89 -8.48
C PHE A 220 42.60 -28.58 -8.05
N TRP A 221 42.78 -28.58 -6.72
CA TRP A 221 43.98 -28.83 -5.88
C TRP A 221 45.38 -28.62 -6.48
#